data_AF-A0A0U1RJW2-F1
#
_entry.id   AF-A0A0U1RJW2-F1
#
_cell.length_a   1.000
_cell.length_b   1.000
_cell.length_c   1.000
_cell.angle_alpha   90.00
_cell.angle_beta   90.00
_cell.angle_gamma   90.00
#
_symmetry.space_group_name_H-M   'P 1'
#
loop_
_entity.id
_entity.type
_entity.pdbx_description
1 polymer ?
#
loop_
_entity_poly.entity_id
_entity_poly.type
_entity_poly.pdbx_seq_one_letter_code
_entity_poly.pdbx_strand_id
1 'polypeptide(L)'
;MNANIMIYLIEVNDGPVAKALRSFQQDKAAMRQAWLDWAREHLPSDALMREWSDGQVAGFAFPSGIPDGWKKPNKNGICWPRQNNPILKTMPLNKRFKRPEEYLEEVGITAPTMIFEKNSDGETWASWGIGNFFNPVQFVWAGLEEDAPKGVVTPDYAYELREGAKRIRNGCTMQPPEDFDWQNLLPGCRVIPRYEWDYLVGKWQETRNDAEEQEA
;
A
#
# COMPACT_ATOMS: atom_id res chain seq x y z
N MET A 1 -4.72 3.90 -18.80
CA MET A 1 -5.28 2.65 -18.27
C MET A 1 -6.17 3.04 -17.10
N ASN A 2 -7.48 3.18 -17.32
CA ASN A 2 -8.43 3.28 -16.21
C ASN A 2 -8.64 1.84 -15.74
N ALA A 3 -7.88 1.40 -14.74
CA ALA A 3 -8.26 0.17 -14.06
C ALA A 3 -9.62 0.44 -13.41
N ASN A 4 -10.64 -0.35 -13.75
CA ASN A 4 -11.86 -0.37 -12.97
C ASN A 4 -11.44 -0.82 -11.57
N ILE A 5 -11.64 0.05 -10.58
CA ILE A 5 -11.32 -0.20 -9.19
C ILE A 5 -12.62 -0.31 -8.39
N MET A 6 -12.56 -1.06 -7.30
CA MET A 6 -13.63 -1.17 -6.32
C MET A 6 -13.14 -0.58 -5.01
N ILE A 7 -14.00 0.19 -4.34
CA ILE A 7 -13.71 0.77 -3.03
C ILE A 7 -14.58 0.02 -2.02
N TYR A 8 -13.94 -0.57 -1.03
CA TYR A 8 -14.58 -1.23 0.10
C TYR A 8 -14.42 -0.32 1.32
N LEU A 9 -15.52 0.26 1.79
CA LEU A 9 -15.58 1.00 3.04
C LEU A 9 -15.53 0.01 4.19
N ILE A 10 -14.62 0.22 5.15
CA ILE A 10 -14.53 -0.60 6.36
C ILE A 10 -15.59 -0.08 7.35
N GLU A 11 -16.60 -0.91 7.65
CA GLU A 11 -17.70 -0.56 8.56
C GLU A 11 -17.52 -1.22 9.94
N VAL A 12 -16.78 -2.33 10.02
CA VAL A 12 -16.50 -3.04 11.27
C VAL A 12 -15.06 -2.78 11.71
N ASN A 13 -14.87 -1.80 12.60
CA ASN A 13 -13.54 -1.34 13.07
C ASN A 13 -12.71 -2.40 13.82
N ASP A 14 -13.36 -3.42 14.39
CA ASP A 14 -12.66 -4.53 15.09
C ASP A 14 -12.57 -5.81 14.25
N GLY A 15 -12.99 -5.74 12.98
CA GLY A 15 -12.91 -6.82 12.02
C GLY A 15 -11.48 -7.12 11.54
N PRO A 16 -11.28 -8.24 10.83
CA PRO A 16 -9.97 -8.63 10.30
C PRO A 16 -9.38 -7.59 9.35
N VAL A 17 -10.18 -7.00 8.46
CA VAL A 17 -9.71 -5.98 7.50
C VAL A 17 -9.23 -4.72 8.22
N ALA A 18 -9.96 -4.27 9.24
CA ALA A 18 -9.56 -3.12 10.04
C ALA A 18 -8.27 -3.39 10.85
N LYS A 19 -8.08 -4.63 11.34
CA LYS A 19 -6.82 -5.06 11.97
C LYS A 19 -5.66 -5.03 10.98
N ALA A 20 -5.84 -5.55 9.77
CA ALA A 20 -4.82 -5.52 8.72
C ALA A 20 -4.41 -4.08 8.35
N LEU A 21 -5.39 -3.18 8.19
CA LEU A 21 -5.15 -1.75 7.97
C LEU A 21 -4.34 -1.11 9.12
N ARG A 22 -4.72 -1.39 10.38
CA ARG A 22 -4.01 -0.87 11.56
C ARG A 22 -2.57 -1.37 11.63
N SER A 23 -2.34 -2.67 11.41
CA SER A 23 -1.00 -3.25 11.34
C SER A 23 -0.15 -2.61 10.24
N PHE A 24 -0.74 -2.41 9.05
CA PHE A 24 -0.07 -1.72 7.95
C PHE A 24 0.37 -0.29 8.34
N GLN A 25 -0.51 0.49 8.98
CA GLN A 25 -0.16 1.84 9.42
C GLN A 25 0.88 1.85 10.54
N GLN A 26 0.78 0.93 11.50
CA GLN A 26 1.73 0.81 12.61
C GLN A 26 3.13 0.48 12.10
N ASP A 27 3.27 -0.51 11.22
CA ASP A 27 4.55 -0.89 10.64
C ASP A 27 5.14 0.24 9.79
N LYS A 28 4.30 0.91 8.99
CA LYS A 28 4.70 2.08 8.20
C LYS A 28 5.20 3.22 9.08
N ALA A 29 4.46 3.54 10.15
CA ALA A 29 4.82 4.58 11.09
C ALA A 29 6.12 4.22 11.84
N ALA A 30 6.25 3.00 12.34
CA ALA A 30 7.43 2.54 13.08
C ALA A 30 8.70 2.60 12.23
N MET A 31 8.66 2.12 10.98
CA MET A 31 9.81 2.16 10.09
C MET A 31 10.20 3.60 9.75
N ARG A 32 9.21 4.44 9.40
CA ARG A 32 9.43 5.86 9.11
C ARG A 32 10.04 6.56 10.32
N GLN A 33 9.51 6.32 11.51
CA GLN A 33 9.95 6.94 12.74
C GLN A 33 11.40 6.56 13.07
N ALA A 34 11.77 5.28 12.95
CA ALA A 34 13.14 4.82 13.17
C ALA A 34 14.16 5.52 12.24
N TRP A 35 13.81 5.73 10.97
CA TRP A 35 14.67 6.45 10.04
C TRP A 35 14.73 7.96 10.31
N LEU A 36 13.62 8.58 10.71
CA LEU A 36 13.59 9.98 11.09
C LEU A 36 14.40 10.23 12.37
N ASP A 37 14.29 9.36 13.38
CA ASP A 37 15.07 9.44 14.62
C ASP A 37 16.56 9.29 14.33
N TRP A 38 16.92 8.27 13.53
CA TRP A 38 18.30 8.10 13.09
C TRP A 38 18.83 9.33 12.34
N ALA A 39 18.03 9.90 11.43
CA ALA A 39 18.41 11.08 10.66
C ALA A 39 18.65 12.30 11.56
N ARG A 40 17.80 12.52 12.57
CA ARG A 40 17.97 13.62 13.53
C ARG A 40 19.25 13.47 14.36
N GLU A 41 19.66 12.24 14.68
CA GLU A 41 20.86 11.98 15.47
C GLU A 41 22.15 12.06 14.63
N HIS A 42 22.10 11.66 13.35
CA HIS A 42 23.29 11.42 12.54
C HIS A 42 23.50 12.38 11.37
N LEU A 43 22.49 13.15 10.97
CA LEU A 43 22.54 14.02 9.80
C LEU A 43 22.40 15.50 10.19
N PRO A 44 22.82 16.43 9.30
CA PRO A 44 22.49 17.85 9.44
C PRO A 44 20.99 18.07 9.60
N SER A 45 20.60 19.11 10.35
CA SER A 45 19.21 19.39 10.71
C SER A 45 18.29 19.68 9.51
N ASP A 46 18.85 20.06 8.37
CA ASP A 46 18.12 20.36 7.14
C ASP A 46 18.07 19.16 6.16
N ALA A 47 18.63 18.01 6.53
CA ALA A 47 18.58 16.80 5.71
C ALA A 47 17.15 16.30 5.56
N LEU A 48 16.76 15.98 4.33
CA LEU A 48 15.41 15.51 4.00
C LEU A 48 15.44 14.04 3.58
N MET A 49 14.78 13.19 4.34
CA MET A 49 14.56 11.79 3.96
C MET A 49 13.63 11.70 2.75
N ARG A 50 13.97 10.83 1.79
CA ARG A 50 13.14 10.49 0.63
C ARG A 50 12.82 9.01 0.64
N GLU A 51 11.58 8.67 0.30
CA GLU A 51 11.07 7.30 0.29
C GLU A 51 10.58 6.93 -1.11
N TRP A 52 10.70 5.66 -1.46
CA TRP A 52 10.01 5.08 -2.61
C TRP A 52 8.56 4.75 -2.25
N SER A 53 7.72 4.49 -3.26
CA SER A 53 6.31 4.15 -3.06
C SER A 53 6.09 2.84 -2.29
N ASP A 54 7.09 1.95 -2.28
CA ASP A 54 7.09 0.70 -1.52
C ASP A 54 7.60 0.86 -0.08
N GLY A 55 7.86 2.09 0.35
CA GLY A 55 8.32 2.42 1.69
C GLY A 55 9.81 2.46 1.90
N GLN A 56 10.61 1.89 0.99
CA GLN A 56 12.05 1.88 1.18
C GLN A 56 12.59 3.31 1.21
N VAL A 57 13.57 3.55 2.08
CA VAL A 57 14.29 4.82 2.06
C VAL A 57 15.11 4.87 0.78
N ALA A 58 14.78 5.82 -0.08
CA ALA A 58 15.47 6.08 -1.34
C ALA A 58 16.84 6.71 -1.11
N GLY A 59 16.95 7.50 -0.03
CA GLY A 59 18.15 8.18 0.44
C GLY A 59 17.79 9.56 0.99
N PHE A 60 18.76 10.47 1.00
CA PHE A 60 18.62 11.79 1.62
C PHE A 60 18.94 12.92 0.66
N ALA A 61 18.23 14.04 0.77
CA ALA A 61 18.61 15.30 0.13
C ALA A 61 19.26 16.22 1.17
N PHE A 62 20.29 16.95 0.77
CA PHE A 62 21.07 17.85 1.64
C PHE A 62 21.09 19.28 1.07
N PRO A 63 20.09 20.11 1.40
CA PRO A 63 19.97 21.48 0.88
C PRO A 63 21.19 22.36 1.14
N SER A 64 21.79 22.27 2.33
CA SER A 64 22.92 23.12 2.75
C SER A 64 24.30 22.55 2.38
N GLY A 65 24.37 21.35 1.81
CA GLY A 65 25.63 20.74 1.38
C GLY A 65 25.75 19.26 1.75
N ILE A 66 26.37 18.49 0.85
CA ILE A 66 26.50 17.03 1.00
C ILE A 66 27.63 16.73 2.00
N PRO A 67 27.38 15.93 3.05
CA PRO A 67 28.41 15.57 4.02
C PRO A 67 29.55 14.76 3.39
N ASP A 68 30.74 14.86 3.98
CA ASP A 68 31.88 14.07 3.55
C ASP A 68 31.61 12.56 3.62
N GLY A 69 32.16 11.83 2.66
CA GLY A 69 31.94 10.39 2.55
C GLY A 69 30.57 9.99 1.98
N TRP A 70 29.76 10.94 1.48
CA TRP A 70 28.55 10.65 0.72
C TRP A 70 28.78 10.69 -0.79
N LYS A 71 27.86 10.07 -1.54
CA LYS A 71 27.82 10.11 -3.00
C LYS A 71 27.19 11.43 -3.46
N LYS A 72 27.56 11.88 -4.66
CA LYS A 72 26.89 12.98 -5.35
C LYS A 72 25.39 12.64 -5.58
N PRO A 73 24.51 13.65 -5.67
CA PRO A 73 23.09 13.40 -5.81
C PRO A 73 22.82 12.76 -7.17
N ASN A 74 21.88 11.82 -7.19
CA ASN A 74 21.37 11.25 -8.44
C ASN A 74 20.40 12.23 -9.14
N LYS A 75 19.79 11.79 -10.25
CA LYS A 75 18.81 12.58 -11.01
C LYS A 75 17.59 13.06 -10.20
N ASN A 76 17.31 12.44 -9.05
CA ASN A 76 16.21 12.80 -8.15
C ASN A 76 16.68 13.69 -6.98
N GLY A 77 17.94 14.16 -6.99
CA GLY A 77 18.51 14.94 -5.88
C GLY A 77 18.87 14.12 -4.65
N ILE A 78 18.90 12.78 -4.77
CA ILE A 78 19.05 11.87 -3.63
C ILE A 78 20.50 11.41 -3.51
N CYS A 79 21.03 11.47 -2.30
CA CYS A 79 22.37 11.06 -1.91
C CYS A 79 22.33 9.79 -1.03
N TRP A 80 23.41 9.01 -1.11
CA TRP A 80 23.65 7.87 -0.22
C TRP A 80 25.10 7.84 0.28
N PRO A 81 25.43 7.29 1.46
CA PRO A 81 26.80 7.11 1.89
C PRO A 81 27.59 6.27 0.88
N ARG A 82 28.90 6.51 0.83
CA ARG A 82 29.84 5.62 0.14
C ARG A 82 29.98 4.32 0.93
N GLN A 83 30.32 3.23 0.24
CA GLN A 83 30.36 1.87 0.80
C GLN A 83 31.23 1.72 2.05
N ASN A 84 32.27 2.54 2.19
CA ASN A 84 33.20 2.54 3.32
C ASN A 84 32.88 3.59 4.40
N ASN A 85 31.76 4.32 4.28
CA ASN A 85 31.37 5.30 5.28
C ASN A 85 30.90 4.58 6.55
N PRO A 86 31.50 4.86 7.73
CA PRO A 86 31.11 4.22 9.00
C PRO A 86 29.62 4.37 9.34
N ILE A 87 28.98 5.45 8.87
CA ILE A 87 27.57 5.75 9.11
C ILE A 87 26.63 4.65 8.60
N LEU A 88 27.05 3.86 7.59
CA LEU A 88 26.26 2.74 7.07
C LEU A 88 25.95 1.70 8.15
N LYS A 89 26.81 1.56 9.17
CA LYS A 89 26.63 0.59 10.26
C LYS A 89 25.59 1.02 11.28
N THR A 90 25.25 2.31 11.33
CA THR A 90 24.26 2.85 12.27
C THR A 90 22.89 2.97 11.64
N MET A 91 22.79 2.90 10.31
CA MET A 91 21.54 3.03 9.58
C MET A 91 20.54 1.93 9.95
N PRO A 92 19.25 2.27 10.13
CA PRO A 92 18.20 1.28 10.26
C PRO A 92 18.15 0.35 9.05
N LEU A 93 17.55 -0.81 9.24
CA LEU A 93 17.40 -1.79 8.18
C LEU A 93 16.41 -1.28 7.12
N ASN A 94 16.90 -1.01 5.90
CA ASN A 94 16.06 -0.57 4.80
C ASN A 94 15.31 -1.77 4.20
N LYS A 95 13.99 -1.84 4.43
CA LYS A 95 13.12 -2.91 3.93
C LYS A 95 11.93 -2.31 3.21
N ARG A 96 11.41 -3.07 2.23
CA ARG A 96 10.09 -2.77 1.65
C ARG A 96 9.03 -2.93 2.74
N PHE A 97 7.96 -2.13 2.66
CA PHE A 97 6.73 -2.47 3.36
C PHE A 97 6.19 -3.78 2.80
N LYS A 98 5.56 -4.55 3.70
CA LYS A 98 4.56 -5.52 3.26
C LYS A 98 3.49 -4.75 2.49
N ARG A 99 3.01 -5.33 1.41
CA ARG A 99 1.92 -4.77 0.62
C ARG A 99 0.59 -5.03 1.32
N PRO A 100 -0.46 -4.25 1.02
CA PRO A 100 -1.78 -4.44 1.64
C PRO A 100 -2.31 -5.88 1.55
N GLU A 101 -2.09 -6.59 0.44
CA GLU A 101 -2.47 -7.99 0.29
C GLU A 101 -1.75 -8.93 1.27
N GLU A 102 -0.50 -8.64 1.63
CA GLU A 102 0.26 -9.44 2.61
C GLU A 102 -0.30 -9.26 4.02
N TYR A 103 -0.76 -8.05 4.39
CA TYR A 103 -1.44 -7.82 5.67
C TYR A 103 -2.83 -8.46 5.73
N LEU A 104 -3.55 -8.49 4.60
CA LEU A 104 -4.82 -9.21 4.50
C LEU A 104 -4.60 -10.72 4.68
N GLU A 105 -3.54 -11.27 4.09
CA GLU A 105 -3.19 -12.69 4.23
C GLU A 105 -2.92 -13.06 5.70
N GLU A 106 -2.24 -12.19 6.45
CA GLU A 106 -1.97 -12.39 7.89
C GLU A 106 -3.23 -12.48 8.76
N VAL A 107 -4.36 -11.93 8.28
CA VAL A 107 -5.66 -12.02 8.95
C VAL A 107 -6.60 -13.05 8.28
N GLY A 108 -6.05 -13.93 7.44
CA GLY A 108 -6.78 -15.02 6.80
C GLY A 108 -7.57 -14.62 5.56
N ILE A 109 -7.25 -13.48 4.92
CA ILE A 109 -7.92 -12.98 3.73
C ILE A 109 -6.95 -13.02 2.55
N THR A 110 -7.21 -13.92 1.60
CA THR A 110 -6.41 -14.00 0.36
C THR A 110 -7.06 -13.16 -0.73
N ALA A 111 -6.51 -11.98 -0.98
CA ALA A 111 -6.86 -11.14 -2.13
C ALA A 111 -6.06 -11.58 -3.37
N PRO A 112 -6.70 -12.10 -4.44
CA PRO A 112 -5.97 -12.52 -5.62
C PRO A 112 -5.26 -11.33 -6.30
N THR A 113 -4.02 -11.51 -6.70
CA THR A 113 -3.24 -10.48 -7.44
C THR A 113 -2.79 -10.96 -8.81
N MET A 114 -3.01 -12.24 -9.10
CA MET A 114 -2.60 -12.93 -10.32
C MET A 114 -3.70 -13.91 -10.73
N ILE A 115 -3.85 -14.07 -12.05
CA ILE A 115 -4.55 -15.20 -12.65
C ILE A 115 -3.50 -16.18 -13.16
N PHE A 116 -3.68 -17.45 -12.84
CA PHE A 116 -2.87 -18.56 -13.33
C PHE A 116 -3.72 -19.44 -14.24
N GLU A 117 -3.20 -19.72 -15.43
CA GLU A 117 -3.74 -20.74 -16.33
C GLU A 117 -3.05 -22.07 -16.02
N LYS A 118 -3.84 -23.07 -15.63
CA LYS A 118 -3.38 -24.41 -15.25
C LYS A 118 -3.78 -25.43 -16.30
N ASN A 119 -2.85 -26.31 -16.70
CA ASN A 119 -3.18 -27.44 -17.59
C ASN A 119 -3.91 -28.56 -16.82
N SER A 120 -4.23 -29.66 -17.52
CA SER A 120 -4.89 -30.83 -16.92
C SER A 120 -4.10 -31.49 -15.78
N ASP A 121 -2.78 -31.30 -15.76
CA ASP A 121 -1.87 -31.85 -14.75
C ASP A 121 -1.67 -30.88 -13.56
N GLY A 122 -2.30 -29.70 -13.59
CA GLY A 122 -2.18 -28.66 -12.56
C GLY A 122 -0.95 -27.76 -12.68
N GLU A 123 -0.16 -27.91 -13.74
CA GLU A 123 1.01 -27.06 -14.01
C GLU A 123 0.60 -25.70 -14.55
N THR A 124 1.31 -24.64 -14.12
CA THR A 124 1.08 -23.29 -14.64
C THR A 124 1.65 -23.15 -16.05
N TRP A 125 0.78 -22.95 -17.04
CA TRP A 125 1.18 -22.66 -18.42
C TRP A 125 1.34 -21.17 -18.71
N ALA A 126 0.55 -20.33 -18.06
CA ALA A 126 0.65 -18.88 -18.17
C ALA A 126 0.17 -18.21 -16.89
N SER A 127 0.56 -16.95 -16.70
CA SER A 127 0.03 -16.11 -15.64
C SER A 127 0.02 -14.65 -16.06
N TRP A 128 -0.92 -13.88 -15.49
CA TRP A 128 -0.97 -12.43 -15.67
C TRP A 128 -1.51 -11.76 -14.41
N GLY A 129 -1.11 -10.50 -14.19
CA GLY A 129 -1.54 -9.72 -13.04
C GLY A 129 -3.00 -9.30 -13.11
N ILE A 130 -3.63 -9.21 -11.94
CA ILE A 130 -4.96 -8.63 -11.76
C ILE A 130 -4.79 -7.16 -11.39
N GLY A 131 -5.40 -6.26 -12.17
CA GLY A 131 -5.31 -4.82 -11.93
C GLY A 131 -3.89 -4.26 -12.09
N ASN A 132 -3.50 -3.32 -11.22
CA ASN A 132 -2.19 -2.68 -11.30
C ASN A 132 -1.10 -3.59 -10.70
N PHE A 133 -0.16 -4.04 -11.53
CA PHE A 133 0.95 -4.92 -11.13
C PHE A 133 1.78 -4.40 -9.93
N PHE A 134 1.93 -3.09 -9.79
CA PHE A 134 2.72 -2.51 -8.71
C PHE A 134 1.96 -2.42 -7.39
N ASN A 135 0.67 -2.11 -7.44
CA ASN A 135 -0.19 -1.87 -6.27
C ASN A 135 -1.61 -2.39 -6.56
N PRO A 136 -1.82 -3.72 -6.58
CA PRO A 136 -3.11 -4.31 -6.94
C PRO A 136 -4.16 -4.03 -5.87
N VAL A 137 -3.77 -4.11 -4.59
CA VAL A 137 -4.60 -3.79 -3.43
C VAL A 137 -4.01 -2.59 -2.70
N GLN A 138 -4.86 -1.67 -2.23
CA GLN A 138 -4.44 -0.48 -1.52
C GLN A 138 -5.28 -0.25 -0.27
N PHE A 139 -4.64 0.11 0.82
CA PHE A 139 -5.33 0.66 1.99
C PHE A 139 -5.53 2.16 1.83
N VAL A 140 -6.73 2.64 2.15
CA VAL A 140 -7.07 4.07 2.19
C VAL A 140 -7.60 4.44 3.56
N TRP A 141 -7.14 5.58 4.09
CA TRP A 141 -7.58 6.10 5.39
C TRP A 141 -7.51 7.62 5.30
N ALA A 142 -8.65 8.28 5.50
CA ALA A 142 -8.81 9.72 5.30
C ALA A 142 -8.08 10.57 6.36
N GLY A 143 -7.88 10.01 7.54
CA GLY A 143 -7.17 10.58 8.69
C GLY A 143 -6.38 9.50 9.42
N LEU A 144 -5.74 9.83 10.55
CA LEU A 144 -5.15 8.81 11.44
C LEU A 144 -6.09 8.46 12.59
N GLU A 145 -7.20 9.17 12.70
CA GLU A 145 -8.21 9.06 13.72
C GLU A 145 -9.11 7.86 13.46
N GLU A 146 -9.65 7.30 14.54
CA GLU A 146 -10.48 6.09 14.48
C GLU A 146 -11.85 6.33 13.83
N ASP A 147 -12.36 7.56 13.83
CA ASP A 147 -13.61 7.94 13.19
C ASP A 147 -13.46 8.33 11.71
N ALA A 148 -12.22 8.52 11.24
CA ALA A 148 -11.96 8.88 9.86
C ALA A 148 -12.37 7.73 8.91
N PRO A 149 -12.95 8.04 7.73
CA PRO A 149 -13.27 7.03 6.72
C PRO A 149 -12.05 6.18 6.37
N LYS A 150 -12.24 4.86 6.39
CA LYS A 150 -11.21 3.83 6.11
C LYS A 150 -11.73 2.87 5.06
N GLY A 151 -10.83 2.37 4.23
CA GLY A 151 -11.22 1.44 3.18
C GLY A 151 -10.07 0.65 2.57
N VAL A 152 -10.46 -0.25 1.68
CA VAL A 152 -9.56 -1.02 0.82
C VAL A 152 -9.98 -0.77 -0.63
N VAL A 153 -9.01 -0.46 -1.47
CA VAL A 153 -9.19 -0.37 -2.92
C VAL A 153 -8.65 -1.65 -3.54
N THR A 154 -9.46 -2.29 -4.35
CA THR A 154 -9.08 -3.48 -5.12
C THR A 154 -9.27 -3.22 -6.61
N PRO A 155 -8.75 -4.09 -7.48
CA PRO A 155 -9.21 -4.14 -8.85
C PRO A 155 -10.68 -4.57 -8.88
N ASP A 156 -11.37 -4.26 -9.97
CA ASP A 156 -12.69 -4.83 -10.27
C ASP A 156 -12.52 -6.32 -10.60
N TYR A 157 -12.52 -7.16 -9.56
CA TYR A 157 -12.37 -8.60 -9.68
C TYR A 157 -13.42 -9.22 -10.61
N ALA A 158 -14.66 -8.72 -10.60
CA ALA A 158 -15.70 -9.21 -11.49
C ALA A 158 -15.31 -9.03 -12.96
N TYR A 159 -14.79 -7.85 -13.29
CA TYR A 159 -14.29 -7.56 -14.63
C TYR A 159 -13.02 -8.37 -14.94
N GLU A 160 -12.02 -8.35 -14.06
CA GLU A 160 -10.71 -8.97 -14.28
C GLU A 160 -10.81 -10.49 -14.46
N LEU A 161 -11.64 -11.17 -13.66
CA LEU A 161 -11.83 -12.62 -13.74
C LEU A 161 -12.60 -13.01 -15.01
N ARG A 162 -13.64 -12.25 -15.38
CA ARG A 162 -14.38 -12.47 -16.63
C ARG A 162 -13.50 -12.26 -17.86
N GLU A 163 -12.66 -11.22 -17.87
CA GLU A 163 -11.71 -11.01 -18.97
C GLU A 163 -10.59 -12.06 -18.97
N GLY A 164 -10.19 -12.54 -17.79
CA GLY A 164 -9.26 -13.64 -17.64
C GLY A 164 -9.79 -14.95 -18.22
N ALA A 165 -11.04 -15.31 -17.91
CA ALA A 165 -11.68 -16.53 -18.37
C ALA A 165 -11.70 -16.65 -19.91
N LYS A 166 -11.92 -15.54 -20.62
CA LYS A 166 -11.88 -15.47 -22.09
C LYS A 166 -10.52 -15.83 -22.70
N ARG A 167 -9.44 -15.76 -21.92
CA ARG A 167 -8.06 -16.03 -22.38
C ARG A 167 -7.61 -17.46 -22.12
N ILE A 168 -8.38 -18.22 -21.35
CA ILE A 168 -8.02 -19.60 -20.96
C ILE A 168 -8.15 -20.52 -22.16
N ARG A 169 -7.09 -21.29 -22.44
CA ARG A 169 -7.09 -22.27 -23.54
C ARG A 169 -8.02 -23.43 -23.22
N ASN A 170 -8.57 -24.04 -24.27
CA ASN A 170 -9.35 -25.27 -24.14
C ASN A 170 -8.55 -26.35 -23.40
N GLY A 171 -9.19 -26.97 -22.41
CA GLY A 171 -8.57 -27.98 -21.55
C GLY A 171 -7.72 -27.43 -20.39
N CYS A 172 -7.62 -26.10 -20.25
CA CYS A 172 -7.00 -25.45 -19.09
C CYS A 172 -8.05 -24.94 -18.10
N THR A 173 -7.64 -24.74 -16.86
CA THR A 173 -8.44 -24.13 -15.80
C THR A 173 -7.82 -22.82 -15.33
N MET A 174 -8.64 -21.95 -14.72
CA MET A 174 -8.23 -20.65 -14.20
C MET A 174 -8.14 -20.69 -12.66
N GLN A 175 -7.10 -20.10 -12.10
CA GLN A 175 -6.97 -19.86 -10.67
C GLN A 175 -6.62 -18.40 -10.40
N PRO A 176 -7.42 -17.64 -9.63
CA PRO A 176 -8.72 -18.02 -9.05
C PRO A 176 -9.77 -18.31 -10.14
N PRO A 177 -10.84 -19.07 -9.82
CA PRO A 177 -11.89 -19.37 -10.79
C PRO A 177 -12.73 -18.12 -11.12
N GLU A 178 -13.47 -18.16 -12.22
CA GLU A 178 -14.28 -17.01 -12.70
C GLU A 178 -15.39 -16.61 -11.71
N ASP A 179 -15.92 -17.59 -10.99
CA ASP A 179 -16.97 -17.46 -9.97
C ASP A 179 -16.43 -17.26 -8.55
N PHE A 180 -15.15 -16.91 -8.39
CA PHE A 180 -14.58 -16.55 -7.09
C PHE A 180 -15.44 -15.50 -6.39
N ASP A 181 -15.76 -15.73 -5.10
CA ASP A 181 -16.62 -14.83 -4.32
C ASP A 181 -15.89 -13.54 -3.91
N TRP A 182 -15.73 -12.65 -4.88
CA TRP A 182 -15.14 -11.33 -4.67
C TRP A 182 -16.06 -10.39 -3.88
N GLN A 183 -17.38 -10.65 -3.84
CA GLN A 183 -18.33 -9.80 -3.12
C GLN A 183 -18.13 -9.87 -1.61
N ASN A 184 -17.77 -11.05 -1.10
CA ASN A 184 -17.51 -11.28 0.33
C ASN A 184 -16.01 -11.36 0.66
N LEU A 185 -15.13 -10.94 -0.26
CA LEU A 185 -13.68 -10.99 -0.07
C LEU A 185 -13.21 -10.27 1.20
N LEU A 186 -13.84 -9.16 1.55
CA LEU A 186 -13.44 -8.29 2.65
C LEU A 186 -14.53 -8.24 3.73
N PRO A 187 -14.51 -9.17 4.71
CA PRO A 187 -15.49 -9.20 5.80
C PRO A 187 -15.53 -7.89 6.58
N GLY A 188 -16.74 -7.44 6.92
CA GLY A 188 -16.93 -6.18 7.64
C GLY A 188 -16.72 -4.93 6.79
N CYS A 189 -16.68 -5.08 5.46
CA CYS A 189 -16.63 -3.98 4.52
C CYS A 189 -17.87 -3.97 3.61
N ARG A 190 -18.20 -2.79 3.09
CA ARG A 190 -19.24 -2.59 2.07
C ARG A 190 -18.63 -1.95 0.83
N VAL A 191 -19.00 -2.46 -0.34
CA VAL A 191 -18.62 -1.83 -1.61
C VAL A 191 -19.35 -0.50 -1.75
N ILE A 192 -18.59 0.57 -2.05
CA ILE A 192 -19.14 1.90 -2.27
C ILE A 192 -18.65 2.49 -3.59
N PRO A 193 -19.46 3.33 -4.25
CA PRO A 193 -19.02 4.11 -5.39
C PRO A 193 -18.08 5.24 -4.94
N ARG A 194 -17.23 5.71 -5.86
CA ARG A 194 -16.26 6.78 -5.59
C ARG A 194 -16.88 8.06 -5.02
N TYR A 195 -18.05 8.47 -5.50
CA TYR A 195 -18.71 9.69 -5.00
C TYR A 195 -19.10 9.57 -3.52
N GLU A 196 -19.41 8.37 -3.03
CA GLU A 196 -19.74 8.15 -1.63
C GLU A 196 -18.47 8.27 -0.77
N TRP A 197 -17.35 7.72 -1.24
CA TRP A 197 -16.06 7.90 -0.59
C TRP A 197 -15.69 9.38 -0.48
N ASP A 198 -15.75 10.10 -1.61
CA ASP A 198 -15.41 11.52 -1.68
C ASP A 198 -16.32 12.35 -0.74
N TYR A 199 -17.62 12.03 -0.67
CA TYR A 199 -18.56 12.65 0.25
C TYR A 199 -18.22 12.38 1.73
N LEU A 200 -17.93 11.12 2.10
CA LEU A 200 -17.59 10.75 3.48
C LEU A 200 -16.31 11.44 3.94
N VAL A 201 -15.29 11.51 3.07
CA VAL A 201 -14.04 12.22 3.36
C VAL A 201 -14.30 13.72 3.55
N GLY A 202 -15.06 14.35 2.65
CA GLY A 202 -15.38 15.78 2.75
C GLY A 202 -16.13 16.11 4.05
N LYS A 203 -17.16 15.33 4.38
CA LYS A 203 -17.94 15.51 5.61
C LYS A 203 -17.09 15.36 6.88
N TRP A 204 -16.17 14.40 6.89
CA TRP A 204 -15.25 14.22 8.01
C TRP A 204 -14.28 15.40 8.15
N GLN A 205 -13.76 15.93 7.04
CA GLN A 205 -12.90 17.11 7.04
C GLN A 205 -13.62 18.37 7.54
N GLU A 206 -14.87 18.60 7.13
CA GLU A 206 -15.69 19.73 7.60
C GLU A 206 -15.90 19.67 9.12
N THR A 207 -16.28 18.50 9.64
CA THR A 207 -16.53 18.29 11.09
C THR A 207 -15.29 18.60 11.92
N ARG A 208 -14.10 18.31 11.40
CA ARG A 208 -12.83 18.60 12.06
C ARG A 208 -12.48 20.08 12.07
N ASN A 209 -12.64 20.76 10.94
CA ASN A 209 -12.35 22.19 10.86
C ASN A 209 -13.25 22.98 11.82
N ASP A 210 -14.53 22.62 11.91
CA ASP A 210 -15.48 23.24 12.83
C ASP A 210 -15.09 23.02 14.31
N ALA A 211 -14.50 21.86 14.64
CA ALA A 211 -14.00 21.58 15.99
C ALA A 211 -12.72 22.36 16.32
N GLU A 212 -11.78 22.46 15.36
CA GLU A 212 -10.55 23.22 15.51
C GLU A 212 -10.82 24.75 15.62
N GLU A 213 -11.83 25.28 14.93
CA GLU A 213 -12.27 26.68 15.04
C GLU A 213 -12.99 27.00 16.37
N GLN A 214 -13.61 26.01 17.02
CA GLN A 214 -14.27 26.19 18.33
C GLN A 214 -13.28 26.13 19.50
N GLU A 215 -12.10 25.54 19.30
CA GLU A 215 -11.04 25.42 20.31
C GLU A 215 -9.99 26.55 20.25
N ALA A 216 -10.02 27.41 19.21
CA ALA A 216 -9.10 28.54 18.98
C ALA A 216 -9.64 29.88 19.54
#